data_AF-A0A645BMF8-F1
#
_entry.id   AF-A0A645BMF8-F1
#
_cell.length_a   1.000
_cell.length_b   1.000
_cell.length_c   1.000
_cell.angle_alpha   90.00
_cell.angle_beta   90.00
_cell.angle_gamma   90.00
#
_symmetry.space_group_name_H-M   'P 1'
#
loop_
_entity.id
_entity.type
_entity.pdbx_description
1 polymer ?
#
loop_
_entity_poly.entity_id
_entity_poly.type
_entity_poly.pdbx_seq_one_letter_code
_entity_poly.pdbx_strand_id
1 'polypeptide(L)'
;MINFVGIGSAFNTALGNNSGVIKRETSMILIDCGGTVFDRLKKSGLLSDITTLHIIITHTHPDHVGSLGDLIFYCYYKLKVKPIIYFPENNVLMKLFSVVGVKENQYNLKTSMKNQVWDKNLGDYIIEFFPSSHTKSIPAFGFY
;
A
#
# COMPACT_ATOMS: atom_id res chain seq x y z
N MET A 1 15.63 -0.70 -8.29
CA MET A 1 14.83 -0.28 -9.46
C MET A 1 13.36 -0.41 -9.11
N ILE A 2 12.53 0.56 -9.51
CA ILE A 2 11.08 0.47 -9.36
C ILE A 2 10.50 -0.36 -10.49
N ASN A 3 9.56 -1.25 -10.16
CA ASN A 3 8.75 -1.99 -11.12
C ASN A 3 7.28 -1.62 -10.92
N PHE A 4 6.40 -2.06 -11.83
CA PHE A 4 4.96 -1.78 -11.74
C PHE A 4 4.15 -3.07 -11.80
N VAL A 5 3.19 -3.20 -10.90
CA VAL A 5 2.19 -4.28 -10.88
C VAL A 5 1.02 -3.92 -11.81
N GLY A 6 0.76 -2.63 -11.98
CA GLY A 6 -0.15 -2.08 -12.98
C GLY A 6 0.23 -0.64 -13.30
N ILE A 7 -0.17 -0.20 -14.50
CA ILE A 7 0.12 1.13 -15.05
C ILE A 7 -1.12 1.80 -15.66
N GLY A 8 -2.30 1.22 -15.45
CA GLY A 8 -3.57 1.77 -15.90
C GLY A 8 -4.17 2.72 -14.87
N SER A 9 -5.50 2.81 -14.86
CA SER A 9 -6.29 3.72 -14.03
C SER A 9 -7.56 3.02 -13.54
N ALA A 10 -8.46 3.76 -12.87
CA ALA A 10 -9.79 3.27 -12.50
C ALA A 10 -10.53 2.56 -13.64
N PHE A 11 -10.43 3.08 -14.87
CA PHE A 11 -11.21 2.60 -16.01
C PHE A 11 -10.37 1.87 -17.07
N ASN A 12 -9.03 1.93 -17.00
CA ASN A 12 -8.15 1.18 -17.88
C ASN A 12 -7.72 -0.16 -17.25
N THR A 13 -8.69 -1.04 -17.04
CA THR A 13 -8.52 -2.28 -16.26
C THR A 13 -7.62 -3.31 -16.93
N ALA A 14 -7.47 -3.29 -18.25
CA ALA A 14 -6.56 -4.19 -18.98
C ALA A 14 -5.11 -4.01 -18.52
N LEU A 15 -4.69 -2.75 -18.29
CA LEU A 15 -3.35 -2.43 -17.76
C LEU A 15 -3.27 -2.53 -16.24
N GLY A 16 -4.39 -2.79 -15.56
CA GLY A 16 -4.50 -2.89 -14.09
C GLY A 16 -4.47 -1.52 -13.43
N ASN A 17 -4.70 -1.47 -12.13
CA ASN A 17 -4.61 -0.23 -11.38
C ASN A 17 -3.15 0.17 -11.18
N ASN A 18 -2.85 1.47 -11.27
CA ASN A 18 -1.50 1.98 -11.08
C ASN A 18 -0.96 1.57 -9.71
N SER A 19 0.15 0.85 -9.70
CA SER A 19 0.82 0.45 -8.46
C SER A 19 2.28 0.14 -8.71
N GLY A 20 3.15 0.89 -8.03
CA GLY A 20 4.59 0.72 -8.08
C GLY A 20 5.08 -0.23 -6.99
N VAL A 21 6.13 -0.98 -7.27
CA VAL A 21 6.75 -1.93 -6.34
C VAL A 21 8.27 -1.81 -6.35
N ILE A 22 8.86 -1.83 -5.17
CA ILE A 22 10.30 -1.98 -4.96
C ILE A 22 10.48 -3.18 -4.05
N LYS A 23 11.13 -4.23 -4.54
CA LYS A 23 11.45 -5.42 -3.74
C LYS A 23 12.95 -5.59 -3.63
N ARG A 24 13.45 -5.85 -2.43
CA ARG A 24 14.83 -6.25 -2.15
C ARG A 24 14.81 -7.40 -1.17
N GLU A 25 15.31 -8.55 -1.61
CA GLU A 25 15.24 -9.80 -0.83
C GLU A 25 13.82 -10.04 -0.29
N THR A 26 13.65 -10.10 1.04
CA THR A 26 12.38 -10.37 1.71
C THR A 26 11.63 -9.11 2.13
N SER A 27 12.11 -7.91 1.77
CA SER A 27 11.43 -6.64 2.05
C SER A 27 10.86 -6.01 0.78
N MET A 28 9.68 -5.41 0.92
CA MET A 28 8.98 -4.80 -0.20
C MET A 28 8.33 -3.48 0.17
N ILE A 29 8.39 -2.52 -0.74
CA ILE A 29 7.56 -1.32 -0.76
C ILE A 29 6.53 -1.48 -1.88
N LEU A 30 5.27 -1.27 -1.55
CA LEU A 30 4.15 -1.19 -2.48
C LEU A 30 3.57 0.22 -2.43
N ILE A 31 3.31 0.82 -3.59
CA ILE A 31 2.66 2.12 -3.72
C ILE A 31 1.24 1.86 -4.23
N ASP A 32 0.26 2.17 -3.40
CA ASP A 32 -1.16 1.90 -3.60
C ASP A 32 -1.50 0.40 -3.80
N CYS A 33 -2.75 0.04 -3.52
CA CYS A 33 -3.29 -1.31 -3.64
C CYS A 33 -4.75 -1.28 -4.18
N GLY A 34 -4.90 -0.81 -5.42
CA GLY A 34 -6.17 -0.85 -6.16
C GLY A 34 -6.73 -2.25 -6.37
N GLY A 35 -8.00 -2.37 -6.76
CA GLY A 35 -8.73 -3.65 -6.85
C GLY A 35 -8.05 -4.80 -7.62
N THR A 36 -7.18 -4.51 -8.60
CA THR A 36 -6.45 -5.54 -9.36
C THR A 36 -5.07 -5.89 -8.79
N VAL A 37 -4.57 -5.11 -7.84
CA VAL A 37 -3.17 -5.17 -7.38
C VAL A 37 -2.90 -6.44 -6.60
N PHE A 38 -3.79 -6.83 -5.67
CA PHE A 38 -3.60 -8.06 -4.89
C PHE A 38 -3.53 -9.32 -5.77
N ASP A 39 -4.46 -9.47 -6.71
CA ASP A 39 -4.46 -10.60 -7.65
C ASP A 39 -3.15 -10.67 -8.45
N ARG A 40 -2.67 -9.54 -8.95
CA ARG A 40 -1.42 -9.48 -9.73
C ARG A 40 -0.18 -9.73 -8.87
N LEU A 41 -0.14 -9.24 -7.63
CA LEU A 41 0.92 -9.57 -6.66
C LEU A 41 0.96 -11.07 -6.37
N LYS A 42 -0.21 -11.72 -6.25
CA LYS A 42 -0.31 -13.16 -6.06
C LYS A 42 0.17 -13.95 -7.26
N LYS A 43 -0.26 -13.58 -8.47
CA LYS A 43 0.11 -14.26 -9.73
C LYS A 43 1.58 -14.11 -10.08
N SER A 44 2.18 -12.95 -9.77
CA SER A 44 3.60 -12.70 -10.01
C SER A 44 4.54 -13.39 -9.02
N GLY A 45 4.01 -13.98 -7.94
CA GLY A 45 4.82 -14.60 -6.89
C GLY A 45 5.59 -13.60 -6.02
N LEU A 46 5.38 -12.29 -6.20
CA LEU A 46 6.12 -11.25 -5.47
C LEU A 46 5.97 -11.36 -3.94
N LEU A 47 4.86 -11.92 -3.46
CA LEU A 47 4.54 -12.09 -2.03
C LEU A 47 5.06 -13.41 -1.41
N SER A 48 5.77 -14.26 -2.15
CA SER A 48 6.05 -15.63 -1.69
C SER A 48 7.00 -15.74 -0.50
N ASP A 49 7.92 -14.78 -0.36
CA ASP A 49 9.06 -14.79 0.56
C ASP A 49 9.12 -13.53 1.42
N ILE A 50 8.09 -12.68 1.38
CA ILE A 50 8.14 -11.40 2.09
C ILE A 50 8.04 -11.60 3.60
N THR A 51 8.94 -10.94 4.33
CA THR A 51 8.92 -10.84 5.80
C THR A 51 8.54 -9.44 6.24
N THR A 52 8.79 -8.43 5.39
CA THR A 52 8.46 -7.03 5.65
C THR A 52 7.76 -6.43 4.43
N LEU A 53 6.62 -5.78 4.66
CA LEU A 53 5.87 -5.08 3.62
C LEU A 53 5.51 -3.67 4.08
N HIS A 54 6.02 -2.69 3.37
CA HIS A 54 5.67 -1.27 3.49
C HIS A 54 4.67 -0.94 2.39
N ILE A 55 3.56 -0.28 2.74
CA ILE A 55 2.51 0.13 1.81
C ILE A 55 2.31 1.63 1.94
N ILE A 56 2.61 2.38 0.88
CA ILE A 56 2.43 3.83 0.81
C ILE A 56 1.12 4.08 0.07
N ILE A 57 0.18 4.78 0.70
CA ILE A 57 -1.10 5.14 0.08
C ILE A 57 -1.05 6.60 -0.33
N THR A 58 -1.45 6.90 -1.56
CA THR A 58 -1.52 8.28 -2.07
C THR A 58 -2.87 8.92 -1.74
N HIS A 59 -3.95 8.17 -1.94
CA HIS A 59 -5.33 8.55 -1.63
C HIS A 59 -6.26 7.32 -1.63
N THR A 60 -7.53 7.51 -1.28
CA THR A 60 -8.46 6.41 -0.97
C THR A 60 -9.51 6.12 -2.05
N HIS A 61 -9.25 6.46 -3.32
CA HIS A 61 -10.12 5.99 -4.39
C HIS A 61 -10.02 4.46 -4.55
N PRO A 62 -11.08 3.78 -5.04
CA PRO A 62 -11.11 2.32 -5.15
C PRO A 62 -9.98 1.74 -6.02
N ASP A 63 -9.52 2.46 -7.03
CA ASP A 63 -8.37 2.05 -7.84
C ASP A 63 -7.02 2.23 -7.16
N HIS A 64 -6.99 2.75 -5.93
CA HIS A 64 -5.78 2.88 -5.10
C HIS A 64 -5.86 2.10 -3.79
N VAL A 65 -7.04 1.72 -3.31
CA VAL A 65 -7.19 0.94 -2.05
C VAL A 65 -8.13 -0.27 -2.16
N GLY A 66 -8.69 -0.54 -3.35
CA GLY A 66 -9.77 -1.49 -3.55
C GLY A 66 -9.48 -2.93 -3.15
N SER A 67 -8.21 -3.37 -3.18
CA SER A 67 -7.81 -4.71 -2.69
C SER A 67 -6.92 -4.65 -1.45
N LEU A 68 -6.82 -3.49 -0.79
CA LEU A 68 -5.94 -3.31 0.36
C LEU A 68 -6.33 -4.24 1.52
N GLY A 69 -7.64 -4.42 1.77
CA GLY A 69 -8.13 -5.34 2.79
C GLY A 69 -7.74 -6.80 2.52
N ASP A 70 -7.86 -7.24 1.27
CA ASP A 70 -7.46 -8.59 0.85
C ASP A 70 -5.96 -8.83 1.06
N LEU A 71 -5.14 -7.84 0.71
CA LEU A 71 -3.69 -7.90 0.92
C LEU A 71 -3.35 -7.98 2.41
N ILE A 72 -4.00 -7.16 3.26
CA ILE A 72 -3.80 -7.20 4.72
C ILE A 72 -4.19 -8.57 5.29
N PHE A 73 -5.34 -9.12 4.90
CA PHE A 73 -5.77 -10.45 5.34
C PHE A 73 -4.80 -11.54 4.87
N TYR A 74 -4.33 -11.47 3.63
CA TYR A 74 -3.35 -12.43 3.12
C TYR A 74 -2.04 -12.36 3.91
N CYS A 75 -1.50 -11.15 4.13
CA CYS A 75 -0.30 -10.96 4.94
C CYS A 75 -0.48 -11.52 6.36
N TYR A 76 -1.57 -11.19 7.03
CA TYR A 76 -1.79 -11.59 8.41
C TYR A 76 -2.06 -13.10 8.55
N TYR A 77 -3.00 -13.64 7.78
CA TYR A 77 -3.45 -15.03 7.95
C TYR A 77 -2.54 -16.05 7.27
N LYS A 78 -1.98 -15.73 6.10
CA LYS A 78 -1.15 -16.66 5.32
C LYS A 78 0.34 -16.45 5.54
N LEU A 79 0.82 -15.21 5.45
CA LEU A 79 2.26 -14.92 5.58
C LEU A 79 2.72 -14.73 7.02
N LYS A 80 1.79 -14.52 7.96
CA LYS A 80 2.10 -14.17 9.36
C LYS A 80 2.91 -12.87 9.48
N VAL A 81 2.69 -11.94 8.56
CA VAL A 81 3.33 -10.62 8.49
C VAL A 81 2.27 -9.55 8.75
N LYS A 82 2.60 -8.52 9.54
CA LYS A 82 1.79 -7.30 9.67
C LYS A 82 2.35 -6.22 8.74
N PRO A 83 1.65 -5.86 7.64
CA PRO A 83 2.13 -4.80 6.77
C PRO A 83 2.15 -3.44 7.51
N ILE A 84 3.10 -2.59 7.13
CA ILE A 84 3.23 -1.23 7.64
C ILE A 84 2.65 -0.28 6.59
N ILE A 85 1.58 0.41 6.94
CA ILE A 85 0.84 1.29 6.04
C ILE A 85 1.17 2.74 6.38
N TYR A 86 1.49 3.53 5.37
CA TYR A 86 1.82 4.95 5.48
C TYR A 86 0.74 5.77 4.80
N PHE A 87 0.04 6.60 5.58
CA PHE A 87 -0.94 7.55 5.08
C PHE A 87 -1.20 8.64 6.12
N PRO A 88 -0.99 9.93 5.80
CA PRO A 88 -1.11 10.99 6.82
C PRO A 88 -2.50 11.14 7.44
N GLU A 89 -3.58 10.88 6.70
CA GLU A 89 -4.95 11.07 7.19
C GLU A 89 -5.60 9.74 7.61
N ASN A 90 -5.42 9.36 8.87
CA ASN A 90 -5.87 8.06 9.36
C ASN A 90 -7.38 7.86 9.38
N ASN A 91 -8.17 8.90 9.60
CA ASN A 91 -9.62 8.78 9.83
C ASN A 91 -10.33 8.11 8.66
N VAL A 92 -9.94 8.43 7.42
CA VAL A 92 -10.54 7.85 6.22
C VAL A 92 -10.18 6.37 6.09
N LEU A 93 -8.91 6.03 6.32
CA LEU A 93 -8.43 4.66 6.20
C LEU A 93 -8.98 3.75 7.31
N MET A 94 -9.07 4.26 8.55
CA MET A 94 -9.68 3.52 9.67
C MET A 94 -11.18 3.26 9.43
N LYS A 95 -11.92 4.22 8.87
CA LYS A 95 -13.31 4.01 8.47
C LYS A 95 -13.44 2.97 7.36
N LEU A 96 -12.55 2.99 6.37
CA LEU A 96 -12.51 1.95 5.34
C LEU A 96 -12.30 0.57 5.97
N PHE A 97 -11.28 0.44 6.82
CA PHE A 97 -10.93 -0.83 7.49
C PHE A 97 -12.03 -1.35 8.40
N SER A 98 -12.71 -0.49 9.16
CA SER A 98 -13.79 -0.92 10.05
C SER A 98 -14.97 -1.51 9.27
N VAL A 99 -15.33 -0.93 8.12
CA VAL A 99 -16.45 -1.40 7.29
C VAL A 99 -16.13 -2.73 6.60
N VAL A 100 -14.86 -2.98 6.25
CA VAL A 100 -14.44 -4.24 5.60
C VAL A 100 -13.92 -5.30 6.59
N GLY A 101 -13.98 -5.03 7.89
CA GLY A 101 -13.60 -5.98 8.94
C GLY A 101 -12.10 -6.16 9.15
N VAL A 102 -11.26 -5.25 8.65
CA VAL A 102 -9.83 -5.21 8.92
C VAL A 102 -9.61 -4.67 10.33
N LYS A 103 -8.92 -5.44 11.17
CA LYS A 103 -8.68 -5.15 12.60
C LYS A 103 -7.33 -4.49 12.81
N GLU A 104 -7.23 -3.59 13.77
CA GLU A 104 -6.00 -2.86 14.11
C GLU A 104 -4.80 -3.78 14.40
N ASN A 105 -5.04 -4.99 14.92
CA ASN A 105 -3.97 -5.93 15.20
C ASN A 105 -3.36 -6.58 13.93
N GLN A 106 -3.91 -6.34 12.73
CA GLN A 106 -3.51 -6.97 11.47
C GLN A 106 -2.51 -6.13 10.67
N TYR A 107 -2.33 -4.85 10.99
CA TYR A 107 -1.43 -3.93 10.30
C TYR A 107 -0.77 -2.97 11.30
N ASN A 108 0.25 -2.25 10.86
CA ASN A 108 0.81 -1.11 11.60
C ASN A 108 0.55 0.16 10.78
N LEU A 109 -0.04 1.19 11.37
CA LEU A 109 -0.31 2.45 10.67
C LEU A 109 0.66 3.55 11.08
N LYS A 110 1.18 4.28 10.08
CA LYS A 110 2.07 5.43 10.22
C LYS A 110 1.41 6.64 9.55
N THR A 111 1.17 7.67 10.34
CA THR A 111 0.32 8.83 9.96
C THR A 111 1.08 10.14 9.95
N SER A 112 2.39 10.11 10.21
CA SER A 112 3.22 11.32 10.16
C SER A 112 3.42 11.77 8.71
N MET A 113 3.48 13.08 8.49
CA MET A 113 3.88 13.62 7.18
C MET A 113 5.31 13.22 6.80
N LYS A 114 6.18 13.00 7.79
CA LYS A 114 7.56 12.55 7.60
C LYS A 114 7.81 11.30 8.42
N ASN A 115 8.23 10.22 7.76
CA ASN A 115 8.45 8.92 8.39
C ASN A 115 9.88 8.45 8.10
N GLN A 116 10.69 8.33 9.16
CA GLN A 116 11.95 7.61 9.05
C GLN A 116 11.67 6.12 9.02
N VAL A 117 12.26 5.42 8.05
CA VAL A 117 12.17 3.97 7.89
C VAL A 117 13.56 3.38 8.01
N TRP A 118 13.65 2.32 8.80
CA TRP A 118 14.82 1.46 8.91
C TRP A 118 14.39 0.06 8.51
N ASP A 119 14.96 -0.44 7.43
CA ASP A 119 14.71 -1.81 6.97
C ASP A 119 16.02 -2.48 6.56
N LYS A 120 16.18 -3.74 6.96
CA LYS A 120 17.42 -4.50 6.76
C LYS A 120 17.82 -4.63 5.29
N ASN A 121 16.85 -4.78 4.39
CA ASN A 121 17.09 -5.10 2.99
C ASN A 121 16.91 -3.88 2.06
N LEU A 122 16.04 -2.94 2.45
CA LEU A 122 15.79 -1.69 1.73
C LEU A 122 16.74 -0.56 2.15
N GLY A 123 17.37 -0.67 3.31
CA GLY A 123 18.22 0.35 3.91
C GLY A 123 17.39 1.42 4.65
N ASP A 124 18.07 2.52 4.96
CA ASP A 124 17.47 3.64 5.69
C ASP A 124 17.01 4.71 4.73
N TYR A 125 15.74 5.12 4.85
CA TYR A 125 15.15 6.13 3.99
C TYR A 125 14.02 6.88 4.71
N ILE A 126 13.64 8.01 4.12
CA ILE A 126 12.54 8.84 4.60
C ILE A 126 11.40 8.74 3.59
N ILE A 127 10.18 8.66 4.10
CA ILE A 127 8.96 8.90 3.32
C ILE A 127 8.40 10.24 3.78
N GLU A 128 8.49 11.25 2.93
CA GLU A 128 7.96 12.59 3.22
C GLU A 128 6.80 12.91 2.27
N PHE A 129 5.61 13.06 2.86
CA PHE A 129 4.37 13.38 2.16
C PHE A 129 4.23 14.88 1.96
N PHE A 130 3.56 15.26 0.89
CA PHE A 130 3.10 16.62 0.65
C PHE A 130 1.66 16.61 0.10
N PRO A 131 0.81 17.58 0.48
CA PRO A 131 -0.56 17.66 -0.03
C PRO A 131 -0.56 17.82 -1.55
N SER A 132 -1.48 17.13 -2.23
CA SER A 132 -1.68 17.23 -3.68
C SER A 132 -3.13 17.59 -4.01
N SER A 133 -3.35 18.32 -5.11
CA SER A 133 -4.68 18.66 -5.60
C SER A 133 -5.25 17.50 -6.42
N HIS A 134 -6.46 17.04 -6.08
CA HIS A 134 -7.13 15.94 -6.79
C HIS A 134 -8.65 16.09 -6.81
N THR A 135 -9.30 15.85 -5.66
CA THR A 135 -10.74 16.08 -5.47
C THR A 135 -10.97 16.77 -4.12
N LYS A 136 -12.19 17.30 -3.91
CA LYS A 136 -12.56 17.94 -2.64
C LYS A 136 -13.06 16.95 -1.57
N SER A 137 -13.35 15.71 -1.95
CA SER A 137 -14.04 14.74 -1.10
C SER A 137 -13.11 13.85 -0.27
N ILE A 138 -11.86 13.68 -0.70
CA ILE A 138 -10.87 12.85 -0.02
C ILE A 138 -9.51 13.56 0.00
N PRO A 139 -8.69 13.35 1.03
CA PRO A 139 -7.32 13.83 1.05
C PRO A 139 -6.47 13.09 0.01
N ALA A 140 -5.52 13.80 -0.60
CA ALA A 140 -4.58 13.24 -1.54
C ALA A 140 -3.18 13.79 -1.28
N PHE A 141 -2.18 12.90 -1.39
CA PHE A 141 -0.79 13.24 -1.11
C PHE A 141 0.13 12.70 -2.20
N GLY A 142 1.15 13.49 -2.54
CA GLY A 142 2.37 12.98 -3.14
C GLY A 142 3.39 12.63 -2.06
N PHE A 143 4.48 11.98 -2.44
CA PHE A 143 5.60 11.67 -1.54
C PHE A 143 6.93 11.64 -2.31
N TYR A 144 8.04 11.77 -1.58
CA TYR A 144 9.41 11.56 -2.07
C TYR A 144 10.28 10.88 -1.01
#